data_AF-A0A520X8D7-F1
#
_entry.id   AF-A0A520X8D7-F1
#
_cell.length_a   1.000
_cell.length_b   1.000
_cell.length_c   1.000
_cell.angle_alpha   90.00
_cell.angle_beta   90.00
_cell.angle_gamma   90.00
#
_symmetry.space_group_name_H-M   'P 1'
#
loop_
_entity.id
_entity.type
_entity.pdbx_description
1 polymer ?
#
loop_
_entity_poly.entity_id
_entity_poly.type
_entity_poly.pdbx_seq_one_letter_code
_entity_poly.pdbx_strand_id
1 'polypeptide(L)' 'MSNDEFTRLRDEIIRVGHNAVRNAQKENLKMGIPNVYSRNGKLYYELPSGEITSETPDIYKNCDDLS' A
#
# COMPACT_ATOMS: atom_id res chain seq x y z
N MET A 1 23.57 12.74 -18.53
CA MET A 1 22.12 12.85 -18.26
C MET A 1 21.86 14.28 -17.85
N SER A 2 20.97 14.99 -18.54
CA SER A 2 20.56 16.34 -18.16
C SER A 2 19.58 16.31 -16.98
N ASN A 3 19.37 17.45 -16.31
CA ASN A 3 18.39 17.56 -15.24
C ASN A 3 16.96 17.22 -15.72
N ASP A 4 16.65 17.54 -16.97
CA ASP A 4 15.34 17.25 -17.57
C ASP A 4 15.14 15.76 -17.86
N GLU A 5 16.19 15.08 -18.32
CA GLU A 5 16.17 13.63 -18.54
C GLU A 5 16.00 12.89 -17.21
N PHE A 6 16.71 13.31 -16.16
CA PHE A 6 16.57 12.76 -14.82
C PHE A 6 15.14 12.96 -14.28
N THR A 7 14.59 14.16 -14.44
CA THR A 7 13.22 14.49 -14.01
C THR A 7 12.20 13.59 -14.72
N ARG A 8 12.31 13.43 -16.04
CA ARG A 8 11.41 12.56 -16.81
C ARG A 8 11.50 11.10 -16.37
N LEU A 9 12.71 10.57 -16.18
CA LEU A 9 12.90 9.19 -15.74
C LEU A 9 12.31 8.95 -14.35
N ARG A 10 12.55 9.87 -13.42
CA ARG A 10 11.97 9.82 -12.07
C ARG A 10 10.44 9.76 -12.12
N ASP A 11 9.82 10.66 -12.89
CA ASP A 11 8.37 10.75 -12.97
C ASP A 11 7.75 9.49 -13.61
N GLU A 12 8.43 8.90 -14.59
CA GLU A 12 8.02 7.64 -15.19
C GLU A 12 8.08 6.47 -14.20
N ILE A 13 9.17 6.35 -13.43
CA ILE A 13 9.31 5.31 -12.39
C ILE A 13 8.21 5.46 -11.34
N ILE A 14 7.98 6.69 -10.85
CA ILE A 14 6.92 6.96 -9.86
C ILE A 14 5.55 6.59 -10.44
N ARG A 15 5.26 6.94 -11.69
CA ARG A 15 3.98 6.62 -12.36
C ARG A 15 3.75 5.11 -12.44
N VAL A 16 4.76 4.34 -12.87
CA VAL A 16 4.65 2.88 -12.98
C VAL A 16 4.46 2.26 -11.59
N GLY A 17 5.22 2.72 -10.60
CA GLY A 17 5.08 2.29 -9.20
C GLY A 17 3.68 2.54 -8.65
N HIS A 18 3.15 3.75 -8.82
CA HIS A 18 1.78 4.09 -8.39
C HIS A 18 0.73 3.19 -9.06
N ASN A 19 0.87 2.90 -10.35
CA ASN A 19 -0.06 2.02 -11.04
C ASN A 19 -0.01 0.59 -10.49
N ALA A 20 1.19 0.06 -10.26
CA ALA A 20 1.37 -1.28 -9.68
C ALA A 20 0.78 -1.38 -8.28
N VAL A 21 1.07 -0.41 -7.40
CA VAL A 21 0.53 -0.34 -6.04
C VAL A 21 -1.00 -0.27 -6.06
N ARG A 22 -1.59 0.59 -6.90
CA ARG A 22 -3.05 0.73 -7.02
C ARG A 22 -3.72 -0.55 -7.49
N ASN A 23 -3.08 -1.29 -8.38
CA ASN A 23 -3.61 -2.57 -8.86
C ASN A 23 -3.55 -3.63 -7.75
N ALA A 24 -2.44 -3.73 -7.03
CA ALA A 24 -2.32 -4.63 -5.88
C ALA A 24 -3.35 -4.30 -4.79
N GLN A 25 -3.54 -3.02 -4.48
CA GLN A 25 -4.53 -2.58 -3.50
C GLN A 25 -5.96 -2.97 -3.87
N LYS A 26 -6.34 -2.80 -5.14
CA LYS A 26 -7.66 -3.23 -5.62
C LYS A 26 -7.83 -4.74 -5.50
N GLU A 27 -6.79 -5.50 -5.82
CA GLU A 27 -6.85 -6.95 -5.77
C GLU A 27 -6.93 -7.47 -4.34
N ASN A 28 -6.14 -6.91 -3.42
CA ASN A 28 -6.21 -7.19 -1.99
C ASN A 28 -7.65 -7.02 -1.47
N LEU A 29 -8.28 -5.88 -1.75
CA LEU A 29 -9.65 -5.61 -1.29
C LEU A 29 -10.67 -6.61 -1.87
N LYS A 30 -10.54 -7.00 -3.15
CA LYS A 30 -11.39 -8.05 -3.74
C LYS A 30 -11.20 -9.41 -3.07
N MET A 31 -9.98 -9.70 -2.61
CA MET A 31 -9.65 -10.93 -1.89
C MET A 31 -9.99 -10.87 -0.40
N GLY A 32 -10.54 -9.75 0.10
CA GLY A 32 -10.85 -9.56 1.51
C GLY A 32 -9.63 -9.20 2.38
N ILE A 33 -8.49 -8.87 1.76
CA ILE A 33 -7.24 -8.52 2.44
C ILE A 33 -7.18 -7.00 2.63
N PRO A 34 -7.10 -6.47 3.86
CA PRO A 34 -7.02 -5.03 4.09
C PRO A 34 -5.71 -4.42 3.57
N ASN A 35 -5.75 -3.23 2.96
CA ASN A 35 -4.53 -2.51 2.59
C ASN A 35 -3.86 -1.88 3.81
N VAL A 36 -2.53 -1.88 3.85
CA VAL A 36 -1.74 -1.28 4.93
C VAL A 36 -1.10 0.03 4.46
N TYR A 37 -1.24 1.08 5.25
CA TYR A 37 -0.63 2.39 5.03
C TYR A 37 0.14 2.82 6.28
N SER A 38 1.24 3.54 6.09
CA SER A 38 1.95 4.21 7.18
C SER A 38 1.88 5.71 6.97
N ARG A 39 1.40 6.43 7.99
CA ARG A 39 1.35 7.89 7.99
C ARG A 39 1.84 8.40 9.33
N ASN A 40 2.88 9.24 9.31
CA ASN A 40 3.51 9.79 10.51
C ASN A 40 3.95 8.71 11.52
N GLY A 41 4.44 7.57 11.04
CA GLY A 41 4.88 6.45 11.88
C GLY A 41 3.75 5.60 12.47
N LYS A 42 2.48 5.91 12.17
CA LYS A 42 1.31 5.12 12.58
C LYS A 42 0.75 4.34 11.41
N LEU A 43 0.39 3.08 11.66
CA LEU A 43 -0.26 2.22 10.67
C LEU A 43 -1.77 2.49 10.61
N TYR A 44 -2.29 2.42 9.39
CA TYR A 44 -3.70 2.51 9.06
C TYR A 44 -4.04 1.40 8.09
N TYR A 45 -5.25 0.89 8.22
CA TYR A 45 -5.75 -0.22 7.42
C TYR A 45 -7.02 0.19 6.73
N GLU A 46 -7.08 0.02 5.42
CA GLU A 46 -8.33 0.13 4.63
C GLU A 46 -8.91 -1.27 4.52
N LEU A 47 -10.04 -1.49 5.18
CA LEU A 47 -10.77 -2.74 5.15
C LEU A 47 -11.46 -2.92 3.78
N PRO A 48 -11.80 -4.16 3.39
CA PRO A 48 -12.61 -4.43 2.18
C PRO A 48 -13.95 -3.68 2.13
N SER A 49 -14.49 -3.29 3.29
CA SER A 49 -15.68 -2.44 3.41
C SER A 49 -15.47 -0.99 2.98
N GLY A 50 -14.21 -0.56 2.80
CA GLY A 50 -13.80 0.83 2.58
C GLY A 50 -13.59 1.63 3.87
N GLU A 51 -13.82 1.03 5.05
CA GLU A 51 -13.53 1.65 6.33
C GLU A 51 -12.01 1.76 6.54
N ILE A 52 -11.56 2.91 7.08
CA ILE A 52 -10.17 3.10 7.50
C ILE A 52 -10.08 3.04 9.02
N THR A 53 -9.28 2.11 9.52
CA THR A 53 -9.03 1.94 10.96
C THR A 53 -7.54 2.03 11.28
N SER A 54 -7.20 2.32 12.52
CA SER A 54 -5.83 2.16 13.04
C SER A 54 -5.67 0.94 13.95
N GLU A 55 -6.75 0.19 14.17
CA GLU A 55 -6.69 -1.09 14.87
C GLU A 55 -6.20 -2.15 13.90
N THR A 56 -5.25 -2.99 14.33
CA THR A 56 -4.75 -4.09 13.51
C THR A 56 -5.89 -5.07 13.21
N PRO A 57 -6.23 -5.34 11.94
CA PRO A 57 -7.22 -6.34 11.55
C PRO A 57 -6.84 -7.75 12.01
N ASP A 58 -7.83 -8.59 12.30
CA ASP A 58 -7.62 -9.96 12.82
C ASP A 58 -6.73 -10.84 11.91
N ILE A 59 -6.86 -10.67 10.59
CA ILE A 59 -6.03 -11.39 9.60
C ILE A 59 -4.53 -11.16 9.79
N TYR A 60 -4.13 -10.05 10.44
CA TYR A 60 -2.74 -9.71 10.71
C TYR A 60 -2.30 -10.00 12.16
N LYS A 61 -3.22 -10.43 13.04
CA LYS A 61 -2.90 -10.71 14.46
C LYS A 61 -2.23 -12.06 14.66
N ASN A 62 -2.40 -13.01 13.74
CA ASN A 62 -1.85 -14.37 13.87
C ASN A 62 -0.43 -14.49 13.29
N CYS A 63 0.29 -13.38 13.10
CA CYS A 63 1.67 -13.41 12.58
C CYS A 63 2.74 -13.60 13.68
N ASP A 64 2.32 -13.86 14.91
CA ASP A 64 3.21 -14.15 16.05
C ASP A 64 3.75 -15.61 16.04
N ASP A 65 3.26 -16.48 15.14
CA ASP A 65 3.70 -17.87 15.01
C ASP A 65 4.92 -18.07 14.07
N LEU A 66 5.56 -16.98 13.63
CA LEU A 66 6.74 -17.01 12.73
C LEU A 66 8.03 -16.49 13.39
N SER A 67 8.05 -16.30 14.71
CA SER A 67 9.27 -15.95 15.47
C SER A 67 9.91 -17.16 16.16
#